data_AF-A0A9D8RBL8-F1
#
_entry.id   AF-A0A9D8RBL8-F1
#
_cell.length_a   1.000
_cell.length_b   1.000
_cell.length_c   1.000
_cell.angle_alpha   90.00
_cell.angle_beta   90.00
_cell.angle_gamma   90.00
#
_symmetry.space_group_name_H-M   'P 1'
#
loop_
_entity.id
_entity.type
_entity.pdbx_description
1 polymer ?
#
loop_
_entity_poly.entity_id
_entity_poly.type
_entity_poly.pdbx_seq_one_letter_code
_entity_poly.pdbx_strand_id
1 'polypeptide(L)' 'CPGGCIGGAGQPYHHGNVEILKARAAALYREDEGKALRKSHENPDIQKLYKEFLGEPCGEKSHHLLHTHYFDKSIH' A
#
# COMPACT_ATOMS: atom_id res chain seq x y z
N CYS A 1 -12.22 6.70 3.15
CA CYS A 1 -12.82 6.18 4.40
C CYS A 1 -12.22 6.93 5.58
N PRO A 2 -13.02 7.48 6.51
CA PRO A 2 -12.50 8.01 7.78
C PRO A 2 -11.63 6.94 8.46
N GLY A 3 -10.38 7.26 8.82
CA GLY A 3 -9.43 6.31 9.40
C GLY A 3 -8.70 5.36 8.42
N GLY A 4 -8.79 5.61 7.11
CA GLY A 4 -8.09 4.80 6.09
C GLY A 4 -8.69 3.41 5.88
N CYS A 5 -7.91 2.47 5.35
CA CYS A 5 -8.37 1.11 5.04
C CYS A 5 -8.88 0.34 6.27
N ILE A 6 -8.31 0.62 7.45
CA ILE A 6 -8.67 0.01 8.73
C ILE A 6 -10.11 0.33 9.16
N GLY A 7 -10.64 1.46 8.68
CA GLY A 7 -12.03 1.89 8.86
C GLY A 7 -12.91 1.68 7.62
N GLY A 8 -12.50 0.82 6.68
CA GLY A 8 -13.30 0.51 5.50
C GLY A 8 -14.63 -0.17 5.86
N ALA A 9 -15.65 0.02 5.03
CA ALA A 9 -17.02 -0.47 5.30
C ALA A 9 -17.14 -2.01 5.41
N GLY A 10 -16.17 -2.77 4.91
CA GLY A 10 -16.09 -4.22 5.07
C GLY A 10 -15.44 -4.68 6.38
N GLN A 11 -14.92 -3.77 7.21
CA GLN A 11 -14.31 -4.10 8.49
C GLN A 11 -15.38 -4.24 9.59
N PRO A 12 -15.11 -4.99 10.68
CA PRO A 12 -16.05 -5.11 11.79
C PRO A 12 -16.44 -3.74 12.35
N TYR A 13 -17.75 -3.54 12.51
CA TYR A 13 -18.33 -2.28 12.95
C TYR A 13 -17.80 -1.90 14.34
N HIS A 14 -17.31 -0.67 14.46
CA HIS A 14 -16.68 -0.17 15.69
C HIS A 14 -17.64 0.66 16.55
N HIS A 15 -18.95 0.66 16.27
CA HIS A 15 -19.99 1.36 17.04
C HIS A 15 -19.69 2.86 17.31
N GLY A 16 -19.01 3.54 16.37
CA GLY A 16 -18.58 4.93 16.54
C GLY A 16 -17.33 5.15 17.42
N ASN A 17 -16.77 4.09 18.02
CA ASN A 17 -15.58 4.19 18.85
C ASN A 17 -14.30 4.21 17.98
N VAL A 18 -13.70 5.41 17.85
CA VAL A 18 -12.48 5.64 17.06
C VAL A 18 -11.24 5.00 17.70
N GLU A 19 -11.23 4.77 19.01
CA GLU A 19 -10.09 4.15 19.69
C GLU A 19 -9.85 2.71 19.22
N ILE A 20 -10.91 2.02 18.75
CA ILE A 20 -10.79 0.69 18.13
C ILE A 20 -9.95 0.78 16.85
N LEU A 21 -10.14 1.81 16.02
CA LEU A 21 -9.37 2.00 14.79
C LEU A 21 -7.91 2.33 15.09
N LYS A 22 -7.66 3.16 16.12
CA LYS A 22 -6.29 3.48 16.59
C LYS A 22 -5.57 2.24 17.09
N ALA A 23 -6.24 1.39 17.89
CA ALA A 23 -5.66 0.15 18.38
C ALA A 23 -5.32 -0.82 17.23
N ARG A 24 -6.19 -0.95 16.23
CA ARG A 24 -5.92 -1.73 15.01
C ARG A 24 -4.68 -1.22 14.26
N ALA A 25 -4.57 0.09 14.08
CA ALA A 25 -3.40 0.69 13.42
C ALA A 25 -2.11 0.48 14.22
N ALA A 26 -2.14 0.71 15.53
CA ALA A 26 -0.99 0.55 16.41
C ALA A 26 -0.46 -0.89 16.42
N ALA A 27 -1.35 -1.88 16.36
CA ALA A 27 -0.95 -3.28 16.27
C ALA A 27 -0.18 -3.58 14.97
N LEU A 28 -0.63 -3.04 13.83
CA LEU A 28 0.04 -3.22 12.53
C LEU A 28 1.41 -2.53 12.50
N TYR A 29 1.51 -1.29 12.99
CA TYR A 29 2.80 -0.58 13.01
C TYR A 29 3.81 -1.26 13.92
N ARG A 30 3.40 -1.74 15.09
CA ARG A 30 4.30 -2.48 15.99
C ARG A 30 4.84 -3.76 15.36
N GLU A 31 4.00 -4.46 14.60
CA GLU A 31 4.40 -5.68 13.88
C GLU A 31 5.39 -5.36 12.74
N ASP A 32 5.18 -4.27 12.01
CA ASP A 32 6.07 -3.84 10.93
C ASP A 32 7.42 -3.30 11.43
N GLU A 33 7.42 -2.50 12.50
CA GLU A 33 8.63 -1.93 13.11
C GLU A 33 9.64 -2.98 13.57
N GLY A 34 9.15 -4.16 13.98
CA GLY A 34 9.99 -5.27 14.41
C GLY A 34 10.67 -6.05 13.28
N LYS A 35 10.33 -5.77 12.01
CA LYS A 35 10.88 -6.51 10.86
C LYS A 35 12.28 -6.02 10.50
N ALA A 36 13.20 -6.97 10.34
CA ALA A 36 14.56 -6.70 9.89
C ALA A 36 14.59 -6.10 8.46
N LEU A 37 13.67 -6.53 7.59
CA LEU A 37 13.48 -6.00 6.25
C LEU A 37 12.14 -5.28 6.18
N ARG A 38 12.16 -3.95 6.14
CA ARG A 38 10.96 -3.10 6.13
C ARG A 38 10.86 -2.16 4.93
N LYS A 39 11.98 -1.79 4.32
CA LYS A 39 11.98 -0.87 3.17
C LYS A 39 11.93 -1.66 1.88
N SER A 40 11.00 -1.32 0.99
CA SER A 40 10.80 -2.07 -0.26
C SER A 40 12.06 -2.15 -1.14
N HIS A 41 12.91 -1.10 -1.14
CA HIS A 41 14.16 -1.10 -1.92
C HIS A 41 15.30 -1.93 -1.29
N GLU A 42 15.16 -2.33 -0.03
CA GLU A 42 16.08 -3.25 0.65
C GLU A 42 15.60 -4.71 0.56
N ASN A 43 14.39 -4.96 0.05
CA ASN A 43 13.82 -6.30 -0.08
C ASN A 43 14.47 -7.08 -1.25
N PRO A 44 15.11 -8.24 -1.00
CA PRO A 44 15.77 -9.04 -2.04
C PRO A 44 14.86 -9.47 -3.19
N ASP A 45 13.58 -9.77 -2.92
CA ASP A 45 12.64 -10.20 -3.95
C ASP A 45 12.27 -9.04 -4.88
N ILE A 46 12.14 -7.83 -4.33
CA ILE A 46 11.91 -6.61 -5.12
C ILE A 46 13.15 -6.30 -5.96
N GLN A 47 14.35 -6.35 -5.37
CA GLN A 47 15.59 -6.13 -6.11
C GLN A 47 15.74 -7.13 -7.27
N LYS A 48 15.44 -8.41 -7.02
CA LYS A 48 15.47 -9.46 -8.05
C LYS A 48 14.45 -9.19 -9.16
N LEU A 49 13.21 -8.86 -8.80
CA LEU A 49 12.15 -8.54 -9.76
C LEU A 49 12.54 -7.39 -10.69
N TYR A 50 13.13 -6.32 -10.15
CA TYR A 50 13.60 -5.20 -10.97
C TYR A 50 14.80 -5.61 -11.84
N LYS A 51 15.81 -6.25 -11.24
CA LYS A 51 17.03 -6.66 -11.95
C LYS A 51 16.77 -7.61 -13.12
N GLU A 52 15.89 -8.59 -12.93
CA GLU A 52 15.68 -9.69 -13.89
C GLU A 52 14.51 -9.42 -14.85
N PHE A 53 13.54 -8.59 -14.46
CA PHE A 53 12.31 -8.43 -15.23
C PHE A 53 11.92 -6.98 -15.50
N LEU A 54 11.68 -6.17 -14.49
CA LEU A 54 11.09 -4.83 -14.67
C LEU A 54 12.09 -3.78 -15.20
N GLY A 55 13.40 -3.98 -15.00
CA GLY A 55 14.43 -3.00 -15.29
C GLY A 55 14.51 -1.95 -14.18
N GLU A 56 14.26 -0.69 -14.52
CA GLU A 56 14.35 0.43 -13.59
C GLU A 56 12.96 0.93 -13.12
N PRO A 57 12.86 1.51 -11.91
CA PRO A 57 11.68 2.27 -11.49
C PRO A 57 11.38 3.37 -12.50
N CYS A 58 10.10 3.56 -12.84
CA CYS A 58 9.65 4.51 -13.87
C CYS A 58 10.20 4.25 -15.29
N GLY A 59 10.88 3.11 -15.54
CA GLY A 59 11.28 2.68 -16.88
C GLY A 59 10.09 2.23 -17.73
N GLU A 60 10.33 1.97 -19.01
CA GLU A 60 9.29 1.64 -20.01
C GLU A 60 8.38 0.47 -19.57
N LYS A 61 8.97 -0.66 -19.14
CA LYS A 61 8.19 -1.83 -18.70
C LYS A 61 7.46 -1.58 -17.37
N SER A 62 8.12 -0.91 -16.42
CA SER A 62 7.49 -0.49 -15.15
C SER A 62 6.30 0.44 -15.40
N HIS A 63 6.41 1.36 -16.37
CA HIS A 63 5.33 2.26 -16.75
C HIS A 63 4.14 1.47 -17.33
N HIS A 64 4.40 0.58 -18.29
CA HIS A 64 3.34 -0.22 -18.92
C HIS A 64 2.61 -1.14 -17.94
N LEU A 65 3.29 -1.70 -16.93
CA LEU A 65 2.70 -2.69 -16.02
C LEU A 65 2.16 -2.10 -14.72
N LEU A 66 2.80 -1.07 -14.18
CA LEU A 66 2.55 -0.59 -12.81
C LEU A 66 1.98 0.83 -12.77
N HIS A 67 1.96 1.54 -13.89
CA HIS A 67 1.40 2.89 -13.96
C HIS A 67 0.03 2.84 -14.65
N THR A 68 -0.75 3.90 -14.48
CA THR A 68 -2.08 4.04 -15.07
C THR A 68 -2.36 5.49 -15.42
N HIS A 69 -3.42 5.72 -16.20
CA HIS A 69 -3.85 7.03 -16.62
C HIS A 69 -5.28 7.30 -16.15
N TYR A 70 -5.57 8.57 -15.89
CA TYR A 70 -6.91 9.05 -15.60
C TYR A 70 -7.42 9.85 -16.80
N PHE A 71 -8.72 9.88 -16.95
CA PHE A 71 -9.41 10.72 -17.94
C PHE A 71 -10.56 11.45 -17.25
N ASP A 72 -10.89 12.62 -17.77
CA ASP A 72 -11.97 13.43 -17.23
C ASP A 72 -13.33 12.78 -17.51
N LYS A 73 -14.13 12.62 -16.45
CA LYS A 73 -15.48 12.06 -16.51
C LYS A 73 -16.57 13.14 -16.59
N SER A 74 -16.22 14.42 -16.48
CA SER A 74 -17.17 15.53 -16.56
C SER A 74 -17.58 15.89 -18.00
N ILE A 75 -16.90 15.32 -19.00
CA ILE A 75 -17.11 15.58 -20.43
C ILE A 75 -18.11 14.58 -21.06
N HIS A 76 -19.01 14.00 -20.26
CA HIS A 76 -20.08 13.09 -20.68
C HIS A 76 -21.35 13.37 -19.89
#